data_AF-A0A9Q0TQB7-F1
#
_entry.id   AF-A0A9Q0TQB7-F1
#
_cell.length_a   1.000
_cell.length_b   1.000
_cell.length_c   1.000
_cell.angle_alpha   90.00
_cell.angle_beta   90.00
_cell.angle_gamma   90.00
#
_symmetry.space_group_name_H-M   'P 1'
#
loop_
_entity.id
_entity.type
_entity.pdbx_description
1 polymer ?
#
loop_
_entity_poly.entity_id
_entity_poly.type
_entity_poly.pdbx_seq_one_letter_code
_entity_poly.pdbx_strand_id
1 'polypeptide(L)'
;MRTPLFKPSPSTSPARSTPHRQTFSDTLMDENIENAQELISKWDVTHSSSLHCDVVTNLFASDNRYEAQHYLNSIKDLQIAMRYYISQDPTSDKLVLAQNLMQIAMKTLEKEFYIILKSKRQHLDPESVSRASRSSVSEDESDQEDGESRSVGEDSISEVELVSMAAMEDLKAIAECMIGAGYGKECVKVFKIIRKSIVDESLYHLMNFESRLSLAQIQKMDWEVLEVKIKTWLKAVKVAVKTLFYGERVLCDKVFSSSPSMKESCFADITREGALSLFLFPENVAKCKKAPERIFRTLDLYEAIADLWTEIEPIFDLESTSTIRQQAINSLIKLGEAALAMLTEFETAISKFNSKAAVPGGGIHPLTRYVMNYITFLIDYSGVLTDILADCPPTVPSSLPEAYFGSPMSADGMSTSAISTRLSWLILVMLCKLDGNAEIYKDAALSYLFLANNLQYVVNKVQKSNLKLLLGDEWIEKHEAKVRQYASNYERMGWNKVFAALRDANDNEMTTPQVTECFKRFNSSFEDAYNNQATWVVSDSKLRDHIKVSVASKIVPVYREFYGKYRQVVVRKEGVVRFAPDDLGNYLSDLLFGTGVSGSNLSLSSSSSVSSVTSSSGHSRGGRSR
;
A
#
# COMPACT_ATOMS: atom_id res chain seq x y z
N MET A 1 -27.82 -96.70 31.96
CA MET A 1 -28.33 -96.40 30.60
C MET A 1 -27.21 -95.64 29.88
N ARG A 2 -26.23 -96.17 29.13
CA ARG A 2 -26.12 -97.24 28.11
C ARG A 2 -26.88 -97.00 26.79
N THR A 3 -26.17 -96.29 25.87
CA THR A 3 -26.01 -96.47 24.39
C THR A 3 -27.26 -96.39 23.49
N PRO A 4 -27.20 -96.05 22.16
CA PRO A 4 -26.12 -96.31 21.16
C PRO A 4 -25.78 -95.11 20.22
N LEU A 5 -24.68 -95.02 19.44
CA LEU A 5 -23.95 -95.86 18.46
C LEU A 5 -24.34 -95.58 16.98
N PHE A 6 -23.30 -95.48 16.14
CA PHE A 6 -23.15 -94.90 14.79
C PHE A 6 -23.61 -95.77 13.59
N LYS A 7 -24.06 -95.08 12.49
CA LYS A 7 -23.88 -95.33 11.00
C LYS A 7 -24.48 -96.58 10.30
N PRO A 8 -24.51 -96.67 8.93
CA PRO A 8 -24.59 -95.69 7.83
C PRO A 8 -25.57 -96.08 6.66
N SER A 9 -25.61 -95.23 5.62
CA SER A 9 -26.41 -95.22 4.36
C SER A 9 -26.24 -96.40 3.37
N PRO A 10 -27.05 -96.44 2.29
CA PRO A 10 -26.53 -96.35 0.91
C PRO A 10 -27.40 -95.38 0.07
N SER A 11 -27.06 -94.85 -1.10
CA SER A 11 -25.90 -94.81 -1.98
C SER A 11 -26.31 -93.80 -3.06
N THR A 12 -25.59 -92.69 -3.21
CA THR A 12 -25.79 -91.77 -4.33
C THR A 12 -24.55 -91.78 -5.20
N SER A 13 -24.78 -92.12 -6.47
CA SER A 13 -23.82 -92.16 -7.57
C SER A 13 -23.02 -90.85 -7.70
N PRO A 14 -21.77 -90.90 -8.21
CA PRO A 14 -20.99 -89.70 -8.46
C PRO A 14 -21.58 -88.93 -9.65
N ALA A 15 -22.05 -87.71 -9.41
CA ALA A 15 -22.27 -86.76 -10.48
C ALA A 15 -20.91 -86.39 -11.08
N ARG A 16 -20.74 -86.71 -12.37
CA ARG A 16 -19.62 -86.24 -13.19
C ARG A 16 -19.47 -84.73 -13.05
N SER A 17 -18.29 -84.28 -12.63
CA SER A 17 -17.84 -82.91 -12.82
C SER A 17 -17.79 -82.62 -14.32
N THR A 18 -18.65 -81.72 -14.78
CA THR A 18 -18.51 -81.07 -16.08
C THR A 18 -17.23 -80.22 -16.08
N PRO A 19 -16.34 -80.34 -17.08
CA PRO A 19 -15.17 -79.46 -17.15
C PRO A 19 -15.65 -78.04 -17.40
N HIS A 20 -15.17 -77.08 -16.59
CA HIS A 20 -15.29 -75.66 -16.89
C HIS A 20 -14.76 -75.43 -18.31
N ARG A 21 -15.64 -75.08 -19.26
CA ARG A 21 -15.20 -74.59 -20.57
C ARG A 21 -14.55 -73.24 -20.32
N GLN A 22 -13.23 -73.19 -20.38
CA GLN A 22 -12.49 -71.93 -20.50
C GLN A 22 -13.03 -71.19 -21.72
N THR A 23 -13.63 -70.03 -21.48
CA THR A 23 -14.06 -69.11 -22.52
C THR A 23 -12.85 -68.33 -23.03
N PHE A 24 -12.91 -67.82 -24.26
CA PHE A 24 -11.87 -66.93 -24.81
C PHE A 24 -11.57 -65.74 -23.88
N SER A 25 -12.59 -65.28 -23.14
CA SER A 25 -12.45 -64.26 -22.11
C SER A 25 -11.61 -64.72 -20.93
N ASP A 26 -11.74 -65.97 -20.47
CA ASP A 26 -10.93 -66.51 -19.37
C ASP A 26 -9.44 -66.55 -19.75
N THR A 27 -9.12 -67.00 -20.97
CA THR A 27 -7.74 -67.05 -21.47
C THR A 27 -7.12 -65.67 -21.62
N LEU A 28 -7.90 -64.67 -22.06
CA LEU A 28 -7.41 -63.31 -22.21
C LEU A 28 -7.18 -62.62 -20.85
N MET A 29 -8.04 -62.87 -19.86
CA MET A 29 -7.84 -62.34 -18.50
C MET A 29 -6.67 -63.03 -17.78
N ASP A 30 -6.41 -64.30 -18.08
CA ASP A 30 -5.23 -65.01 -17.60
C ASP A 30 -3.93 -64.42 -18.18
N GLU A 31 -3.90 -64.19 -19.49
CA GLU A 31 -2.77 -63.56 -20.18
C GLU A 31 -2.49 -62.15 -19.62
N ASN A 32 -3.53 -61.37 -19.31
CA ASN A 32 -3.38 -60.08 -18.63
C ASN A 32 -2.73 -60.20 -17.25
N ILE A 33 -3.08 -61.22 -16.46
CA ILE A 33 -2.47 -61.45 -15.14
C ILE A 33 -1.00 -61.89 -15.28
N GLU A 34 -0.70 -62.77 -16.24
CA GLU A 34 0.66 -63.25 -16.50
C GLU A 34 1.59 -62.12 -16.99
N ASN A 35 1.12 -61.30 -17.94
CA ASN A 35 1.86 -60.14 -18.43
C ASN A 35 2.10 -59.10 -17.32
N ALA A 36 1.08 -58.84 -16.49
CA ALA A 36 1.24 -57.97 -15.33
C ALA A 36 2.21 -58.55 -14.31
N GLN A 37 2.19 -59.87 -14.08
CA GLN A 37 3.11 -60.53 -13.15
C GLN A 37 4.57 -60.39 -13.59
N GLU A 38 4.88 -60.55 -14.87
CA GLU A 38 6.24 -60.40 -15.39
C GLU A 38 6.78 -58.97 -15.16
N LEU A 39 5.98 -57.96 -15.52
CA LEU A 39 6.36 -56.55 -15.40
C LEU A 39 6.43 -56.08 -13.94
N ILE A 40 5.44 -56.44 -13.12
CA ILE A 40 5.38 -56.04 -11.72
C ILE A 40 6.51 -56.69 -10.93
N SER A 41 6.81 -57.96 -11.18
CA SER A 41 7.92 -58.66 -10.51
C SER A 41 9.28 -58.11 -10.90
N LYS A 42 9.46 -57.67 -12.16
CA LYS A 42 10.69 -57.01 -12.62
C LYS A 42 11.01 -55.74 -11.82
N TRP A 43 9.96 -54.98 -11.47
CA TRP A 43 10.08 -53.71 -10.75
C TRP A 43 9.67 -53.82 -9.28
N ASP A 44 9.63 -55.03 -8.73
CA ASP A 44 9.29 -55.24 -7.32
C ASP A 44 10.43 -54.77 -6.42
N VAL A 45 10.12 -53.78 -5.58
CA VAL A 45 11.03 -53.18 -4.64
C VAL A 45 11.29 -54.08 -3.43
N THR A 46 10.39 -55.03 -3.12
CA THR A 46 10.57 -55.90 -1.93
C THR A 46 11.72 -56.90 -2.04
N HIS A 47 12.19 -57.22 -3.25
CA HIS A 47 13.30 -58.17 -3.48
C HIS A 47 14.65 -57.51 -3.76
N SER A 48 14.73 -56.19 -3.86
CA SER A 48 16.00 -55.45 -4.03
C SER A 48 16.79 -55.35 -2.72
N SER A 49 17.28 -56.49 -2.24
CA SER A 49 18.31 -56.60 -1.18
C SER A 49 19.63 -57.16 -1.73
N SER A 50 19.88 -57.05 -3.05
CA SER A 50 21.17 -57.45 -3.59
C SER A 50 22.19 -56.33 -3.44
N LEU A 51 23.11 -56.55 -2.51
CA LEU A 51 24.41 -55.88 -2.41
C LEU A 51 25.02 -55.68 -3.81
N HIS A 52 25.49 -54.46 -4.09
CA HIS A 52 26.06 -53.96 -5.36
C HIS A 52 25.07 -53.49 -6.44
N CYS A 53 24.53 -52.28 -6.28
CA CYS A 53 24.66 -51.14 -7.22
C CYS A 53 23.80 -49.97 -6.70
N ASP A 54 24.42 -48.84 -6.34
CA ASP A 54 23.73 -47.61 -5.90
C ASP A 54 23.02 -46.85 -7.04
N VAL A 55 22.84 -47.46 -8.21
CA VAL A 55 22.01 -46.89 -9.27
C VAL A 55 20.58 -47.36 -9.03
N VAL A 56 19.80 -46.55 -8.32
CA VAL A 56 18.35 -46.71 -8.25
C VAL A 56 17.82 -46.58 -9.68
N THR A 57 17.57 -47.71 -10.35
CA THR A 57 16.84 -47.74 -11.62
C THR A 57 15.44 -47.23 -11.33
N ASN A 58 15.15 -46.00 -11.75
CA ASN A 58 13.84 -45.38 -11.62
C ASN A 58 13.00 -45.74 -12.86
N LEU A 59 11.76 -46.17 -12.64
CA LEU A 59 10.85 -46.53 -13.72
C LEU A 59 10.57 -45.34 -14.64
N PHE A 60 10.49 -44.13 -14.08
CA PHE A 60 10.20 -42.89 -14.81
C PHE A 60 11.45 -42.06 -15.15
N ALA A 61 12.62 -42.70 -15.24
CA ALA A 61 13.81 -42.05 -15.79
C ALA A 61 13.64 -41.73 -17.30
N SER A 62 14.37 -40.74 -17.81
CA SER A 62 14.23 -40.23 -19.19
C SER A 62 14.43 -41.29 -20.27
N ASP A 63 15.21 -42.33 -19.99
CA ASP A 63 15.52 -43.48 -20.83
C ASP A 63 14.44 -44.59 -20.79
N ASN A 64 13.55 -44.60 -19.78
CA ASN A 64 12.60 -45.69 -19.53
C ASN A 64 11.12 -45.32 -19.76
N ARG A 65 10.83 -44.21 -20.44
CA ARG A 65 9.45 -43.69 -20.63
C ARG A 65 8.48 -44.69 -21.28
N TYR A 66 8.95 -45.46 -22.26
CA TYR A 66 8.14 -46.51 -22.90
C TYR A 66 7.79 -47.64 -21.91
N GLU A 67 8.76 -48.05 -21.09
CA GLU A 67 8.58 -49.09 -20.10
C GLU A 67 7.64 -48.64 -18.96
N ALA A 68 7.75 -47.38 -18.53
CA ALA A 68 6.82 -46.77 -17.58
C ALA A 68 5.38 -46.80 -18.10
N GLN A 69 5.15 -46.46 -19.38
CA GLN A 69 3.82 -46.50 -19.97
C GLN A 69 3.28 -47.93 -20.06
N HIS A 70 4.13 -48.89 -20.44
CA HIS A 70 3.77 -50.31 -20.47
C HIS A 70 3.41 -50.83 -19.07
N TYR A 71 4.16 -50.43 -18.05
CA TYR A 71 3.89 -50.74 -16.66
C TYR A 71 2.51 -50.22 -16.23
N LEU A 72 2.20 -48.93 -16.50
CA LEU A 72 0.90 -48.35 -16.18
C LEU A 72 -0.26 -49.03 -16.93
N ASN A 73 -0.06 -49.45 -18.18
CA ASN A 73 -1.07 -50.19 -18.94
C ASN A 73 -1.30 -51.59 -18.35
N SER A 74 -0.24 -52.31 -17.97
CA SER A 74 -0.35 -53.63 -17.34
C SER A 74 -1.17 -53.61 -16.04
N ILE A 75 -1.10 -52.51 -15.27
CA ILE A 75 -1.93 -52.31 -14.07
C ILE A 75 -3.40 -52.13 -14.45
N LYS A 76 -3.70 -51.40 -15.53
CA LYS A 76 -5.08 -51.23 -16.02
C LYS A 76 -5.65 -52.57 -16.47
N ASP A 77 -4.87 -53.36 -17.22
CA ASP A 77 -5.26 -54.69 -17.68
C ASP A 77 -5.47 -55.65 -16.50
N LEU A 78 -4.58 -55.59 -15.50
CA LEU A 78 -4.73 -56.33 -14.24
C LEU A 78 -6.03 -55.93 -13.52
N GLN A 79 -6.39 -54.65 -13.49
CA GLN A 79 -7.63 -54.19 -12.88
C GLN A 79 -8.86 -54.72 -13.64
N ILE A 80 -8.82 -54.76 -14.97
CA ILE A 80 -9.89 -55.34 -15.80
C ILE A 80 -10.04 -56.83 -15.48
N ALA A 81 -8.93 -57.58 -15.42
CA ALA A 81 -8.94 -59.00 -15.05
C ALA A 81 -9.50 -59.23 -13.63
N MET A 82 -9.12 -58.41 -12.66
CA MET A 82 -9.67 -58.47 -11.30
C MET A 82 -11.19 -58.27 -11.28
N ARG A 83 -11.71 -57.27 -12.01
CA ARG A 83 -13.17 -57.02 -12.09
C ARG A 83 -13.91 -58.19 -12.75
N TYR A 84 -13.31 -58.80 -13.76
CA TYR A 84 -13.86 -60.00 -14.40
C TYR A 84 -13.96 -61.16 -13.41
N TYR A 85 -12.86 -61.49 -12.72
CA TYR A 85 -12.84 -62.61 -11.78
C TYR A 85 -13.73 -62.38 -10.55
N ILE A 86 -13.86 -61.15 -10.06
CA ILE A 86 -14.84 -60.81 -9.01
C ILE A 86 -16.28 -61.15 -9.45
N SER A 87 -16.61 -60.96 -10.73
CA SER A 87 -17.97 -61.21 -11.25
C SER A 87 -18.26 -62.69 -11.54
N GLN A 88 -17.24 -63.46 -11.90
CA GLN A 88 -17.38 -64.86 -12.32
C GLN A 88 -17.07 -65.88 -11.22
N ASP A 89 -15.98 -65.66 -10.47
CA ASP A 89 -15.52 -66.56 -9.41
C ASP A 89 -14.78 -65.76 -8.30
N PRO A 90 -15.51 -65.30 -7.27
CA PRO A 90 -14.92 -64.53 -6.18
C PRO A 90 -13.99 -65.36 -5.27
N THR A 91 -13.94 -66.68 -5.44
CA THR A 91 -13.06 -67.59 -4.67
C THR A 91 -11.82 -68.03 -5.45
N SER A 92 -11.60 -67.49 -6.64
CA SER A 92 -10.48 -67.88 -7.50
C SER A 92 -9.11 -67.52 -6.91
N ASP A 93 -8.17 -68.47 -6.90
CA ASP A 93 -6.77 -68.22 -6.53
C ASP A 93 -6.12 -67.14 -7.43
N LYS A 94 -6.59 -67.00 -8.67
CA LYS A 94 -6.13 -65.98 -9.61
C LYS A 94 -6.51 -64.57 -9.17
N LEU A 95 -7.67 -64.42 -8.53
CA LEU A 95 -8.08 -63.14 -7.96
C LEU A 95 -7.16 -62.75 -6.79
N VAL A 96 -6.78 -63.72 -5.94
CA VAL A 96 -5.83 -63.49 -4.84
C VAL A 96 -4.45 -63.09 -5.38
N LEU A 97 -3.95 -63.78 -6.41
CA LEU A 97 -2.70 -63.44 -7.09
C LEU A 97 -2.76 -62.01 -7.66
N ALA A 98 -3.82 -61.68 -8.40
CA ALA A 98 -4.00 -60.37 -8.99
C ALA A 98 -4.09 -59.25 -7.94
N GLN A 99 -4.74 -59.50 -6.79
CA GLN A 99 -4.77 -58.57 -5.66
C GLN A 99 -3.37 -58.33 -5.06
N ASN A 100 -2.56 -59.38 -4.90
CA ASN A 100 -1.19 -59.24 -4.41
C ASN A 100 -0.31 -58.45 -5.39
N LEU A 101 -0.41 -58.75 -6.69
CA LEU A 101 0.28 -58.00 -7.75
C LEU A 101 -0.12 -56.53 -7.77
N MET A 102 -1.42 -56.24 -7.61
CA MET A 102 -1.91 -54.86 -7.50
C MET A 102 -1.29 -54.12 -6.30
N GLN A 103 -1.21 -54.75 -5.13
CA GLN A 103 -0.57 -54.13 -3.95
C GLN A 103 0.91 -53.84 -4.15
N ILE A 104 1.65 -54.75 -4.80
CA ILE A 104 3.07 -54.55 -5.13
C ILE A 104 3.20 -53.37 -6.10
N ALA A 105 2.42 -53.38 -7.18
CA ALA A 105 2.45 -52.32 -8.18
C ALA A 105 2.15 -50.94 -7.60
N MET A 106 1.16 -50.84 -6.71
CA MET A 106 0.81 -49.57 -6.07
C MET A 106 1.92 -49.06 -5.14
N LYS A 107 2.63 -49.94 -4.42
CA LYS A 107 3.81 -49.55 -3.62
C LYS A 107 4.96 -49.05 -4.49
N THR A 108 5.18 -49.69 -5.64
CA THR A 108 6.20 -49.23 -6.60
C THR A 108 5.83 -47.86 -7.16
N LEU A 109 4.58 -47.65 -7.58
CA LEU A 109 4.10 -46.34 -8.04
C LEU A 109 4.18 -45.27 -6.95
N GLU A 110 3.84 -45.58 -5.70
CA GLU A 110 3.96 -44.66 -4.57
C GLU A 110 5.42 -44.20 -4.38
N LYS A 111 6.38 -45.12 -4.50
CA LYS A 111 7.82 -44.82 -4.41
C LYS A 111 8.30 -43.97 -5.58
N GLU A 112 7.92 -44.31 -6.82
CA GLU A 112 8.28 -43.53 -8.00
C GLU A 112 7.71 -42.10 -7.93
N PHE A 113 6.45 -41.99 -7.50
CA PHE A 113 5.80 -40.70 -7.27
C PHE A 113 6.56 -39.84 -6.25
N TYR A 114 6.99 -40.45 -5.13
CA TYR A 114 7.86 -39.80 -4.15
C TYR A 114 9.21 -39.37 -4.76
N ILE A 115 9.85 -40.23 -5.55
CA ILE A 115 11.15 -39.95 -6.16
C ILE A 115 11.05 -38.77 -7.13
N ILE A 116 10.03 -38.72 -7.98
CA ILE A 116 9.84 -37.61 -8.93
C ILE A 116 9.64 -36.30 -8.17
N LEU A 117 8.76 -36.28 -7.18
CA LEU A 117 8.49 -35.09 -6.36
C LEU A 117 9.74 -34.59 -5.61
N LYS A 118 10.59 -35.50 -5.14
CA LYS A 118 11.81 -35.16 -4.40
C LYS A 118 12.98 -34.76 -5.30
N SER A 119 13.23 -35.51 -6.37
CA SER A 119 14.36 -35.30 -7.28
C SER A 119 14.17 -34.06 -8.14
N LYS A 120 12.94 -33.80 -8.60
CA LYS A 120 12.60 -32.64 -9.43
C LYS A 120 12.09 -31.44 -8.63
N ARG A 121 12.45 -31.33 -7.33
CA ARG A 121 11.98 -30.26 -6.42
C ARG A 121 12.17 -28.85 -6.99
N GLN A 122 13.32 -28.59 -7.63
CA GLN A 122 13.65 -27.28 -8.23
C GLN A 122 12.87 -26.99 -9.51
N HIS A 123 12.41 -28.02 -10.23
CA HIS A 123 11.62 -27.88 -11.47
C HIS A 123 10.11 -27.92 -11.20
N LEU A 124 9.71 -28.41 -10.03
CA LEU A 124 8.34 -28.34 -9.53
C LEU A 124 8.17 -27.18 -8.56
N ASP A 125 9.15 -26.29 -8.46
CA ASP A 125 9.00 -25.11 -7.65
C ASP A 125 7.90 -24.22 -8.25
N PRO A 126 7.25 -23.39 -7.43
CA PRO A 126 6.08 -22.65 -7.87
C PRO A 126 6.37 -21.66 -9.00
N GLU A 127 7.61 -21.19 -9.10
CA GLU A 127 8.05 -20.31 -10.18
C GLU A 127 8.14 -21.07 -11.52
N SER A 128 8.80 -22.22 -11.55
CA SER A 128 8.89 -23.05 -12.77
C SER A 128 7.51 -23.52 -13.24
N VAL A 129 6.63 -23.91 -12.30
CA VAL A 129 5.25 -24.32 -12.64
C VAL A 129 4.41 -23.16 -13.18
N SER A 130 4.48 -21.98 -12.54
CA SER A 130 3.75 -20.79 -12.99
C SER A 130 4.19 -20.37 -14.41
N ARG A 131 5.49 -20.45 -14.71
CA ARG A 131 6.05 -20.15 -16.03
C ARG A 131 5.67 -21.18 -17.08
N ALA A 132 5.82 -22.47 -16.78
CA ALA A 132 5.45 -23.56 -17.68
C ALA A 132 3.95 -23.55 -18.03
N SER A 133 3.09 -23.10 -17.10
CA SER A 133 1.68 -22.92 -17.42
C SER A 133 1.44 -21.75 -18.37
N ARG A 134 2.11 -20.61 -18.18
CA ARG A 134 1.97 -19.44 -19.07
C ARG A 134 2.44 -19.73 -20.49
N SER A 135 3.53 -20.48 -20.65
CA SER A 135 4.03 -20.91 -21.97
C SER A 135 3.10 -21.88 -22.69
N SER A 136 2.29 -22.66 -21.95
CA SER A 136 1.30 -23.57 -22.54
C SER A 136 0.01 -22.87 -23.02
N VAL A 137 -0.29 -21.66 -22.52
CA VAL A 137 -1.49 -20.88 -22.87
C VAL A 137 -1.22 -19.95 -24.05
N SER A 138 0.04 -19.55 -24.27
CA SER A 138 0.45 -18.70 -25.41
C SER A 138 0.35 -19.37 -26.78
N GLU A 139 0.01 -20.66 -26.87
CA GLU A 139 -0.19 -21.33 -28.16
C GLU A 139 -1.62 -21.19 -28.73
N ASP A 140 -2.61 -20.64 -27.99
CA ASP A 140 -4.02 -20.67 -28.42
C ASP A 140 -4.83 -19.35 -28.33
N GLU A 141 -4.20 -18.21 -28.00
CA GLU A 141 -4.90 -16.91 -27.95
C GLU A 141 -4.19 -15.87 -28.82
N SER A 142 -4.53 -15.83 -30.11
CA SER A 142 -4.32 -14.65 -30.95
C SER A 142 -5.59 -13.79 -30.93
N ASP A 143 -5.57 -12.65 -30.23
CA ASP A 143 -5.86 -11.32 -30.81
C ASP A 143 -5.84 -10.14 -29.80
N GLN A 144 -5.11 -9.09 -30.20
CA GLN A 144 -5.22 -7.64 -29.91
C GLN A 144 -4.79 -7.07 -28.53
N GLU A 145 -3.58 -6.48 -28.44
CA GLU A 145 -3.22 -5.03 -28.43
C GLU A 145 -3.45 -4.36 -27.04
N ASP A 146 -2.43 -3.79 -26.36
CA ASP A 146 -1.72 -2.57 -26.75
C ASP A 146 -0.40 -2.32 -25.96
N GLY A 147 0.58 -1.62 -26.58
CA GLY A 147 1.46 -0.63 -25.92
C GLY A 147 2.74 -1.01 -25.13
N GLU A 148 3.89 -0.89 -25.81
CA GLU A 148 5.25 -0.51 -25.30
C GLU A 148 6.10 -1.48 -24.45
N SER A 149 6.94 -2.27 -25.14
CA SER A 149 8.42 -2.32 -25.00
C SER A 149 8.94 -3.65 -25.56
N ARG A 150 9.12 -3.74 -26.89
CA ARG A 150 9.72 -4.91 -27.54
C ARG A 150 11.22 -4.98 -27.25
N SER A 151 11.65 -5.92 -26.42
CA SER A 151 12.94 -6.58 -26.59
C SER A 151 12.72 -7.96 -27.18
N VAL A 152 13.19 -8.12 -28.42
CA VAL A 152 13.20 -9.35 -29.20
C VAL A 152 14.06 -10.40 -28.50
N GLY A 153 13.47 -11.57 -28.21
CA GLY A 153 14.15 -12.75 -27.67
C GLY A 153 13.23 -13.95 -27.70
N GLU A 154 13.17 -14.61 -28.86
CA GLU A 154 12.81 -16.02 -29.13
C GLU A 154 11.85 -16.73 -28.14
N ASP A 155 10.62 -16.97 -28.60
CA ASP A 155 9.64 -17.94 -28.06
C ASP A 155 10.14 -19.39 -28.17
N SER A 156 11.24 -19.71 -27.49
CA SER A 156 11.68 -21.09 -27.28
C SER A 156 11.38 -21.45 -25.83
N ILE A 157 10.51 -22.44 -25.62
CA ILE A 157 10.25 -23.01 -24.29
C ILE A 157 11.60 -23.34 -23.66
N SER A 158 11.88 -22.79 -22.49
CA SER A 158 13.17 -23.01 -21.84
C SER A 158 13.34 -24.50 -21.47
N GLU A 159 14.57 -25.00 -21.48
CA GLU A 159 14.87 -26.39 -21.08
C GLU A 159 14.30 -26.72 -19.68
N VAL A 160 14.30 -25.72 -18.80
CA VAL A 160 13.73 -25.82 -17.44
C VAL A 160 12.20 -26.03 -17.47
N GLU A 161 11.49 -25.30 -18.33
CA GLU A 161 10.03 -25.46 -18.51
C GLU A 161 9.68 -26.83 -19.11
N LEU A 162 10.45 -27.33 -20.08
CA LEU A 162 10.25 -28.66 -20.66
C LEU A 162 10.42 -29.79 -19.63
N VAL A 163 11.45 -29.70 -18.78
CA VAL A 163 11.68 -30.68 -17.69
C VAL A 163 10.53 -30.64 -16.68
N SER A 164 10.01 -29.44 -16.39
CA SER A 164 8.87 -29.24 -15.50
C SER A 164 7.58 -29.84 -16.06
N MET A 165 7.29 -29.60 -17.35
CA MET A 165 6.14 -30.19 -18.06
C MET A 165 6.21 -31.72 -18.09
N ALA A 166 7.38 -32.28 -18.42
CA ALA A 166 7.56 -33.72 -18.44
C ALA A 166 7.32 -34.35 -17.06
N ALA A 167 7.81 -33.71 -16.00
CA ALA A 167 7.57 -34.14 -14.61
C ALA A 167 6.09 -34.10 -14.23
N MET A 168 5.37 -33.05 -14.63
CA MET A 168 3.94 -32.93 -14.37
C MET A 168 3.13 -34.01 -15.09
N GLU A 169 3.50 -34.36 -16.33
CA GLU A 169 2.85 -35.47 -17.06
C GLU A 169 3.14 -36.83 -16.41
N ASP A 170 4.38 -37.08 -15.96
CA ASP A 170 4.71 -38.32 -15.25
C ASP A 170 3.89 -38.45 -13.96
N LEU A 171 3.81 -37.38 -13.15
CA LEU A 171 3.03 -37.34 -11.92
C LEU A 171 1.54 -37.55 -12.20
N LYS A 172 1.01 -36.92 -13.24
CA LYS A 172 -0.39 -37.10 -13.66
C LYS A 172 -0.66 -38.56 -14.05
N ALA A 173 0.19 -39.16 -14.87
CA ALA A 173 0.01 -40.54 -15.34
C ALA A 173 0.01 -41.55 -14.16
N ILE A 174 0.90 -41.35 -13.19
CA ILE A 174 0.94 -42.16 -11.98
C ILE A 174 -0.32 -41.93 -11.13
N ALA A 175 -0.71 -40.67 -10.89
CA ALA A 175 -1.88 -40.33 -10.09
C ALA A 175 -3.18 -40.90 -10.69
N GLU A 176 -3.38 -40.79 -12.01
CA GLU A 176 -4.54 -41.37 -12.71
C GLU A 176 -4.60 -42.89 -12.57
N CYS A 177 -3.46 -43.57 -12.66
CA CYS A 177 -3.38 -45.02 -12.47
C CYS A 177 -3.73 -45.42 -11.03
N MET A 178 -3.12 -44.77 -10.03
CA MET A 178 -3.37 -45.05 -8.62
C MET A 178 -4.82 -44.74 -8.22
N ILE A 179 -5.39 -43.63 -8.72
CA ILE A 179 -6.80 -43.26 -8.48
C ILE A 179 -7.74 -44.28 -9.12
N GLY A 180 -7.48 -44.65 -10.38
CA GLY A 180 -8.24 -45.68 -11.09
C GLY A 180 -8.26 -47.01 -10.34
N ALA A 181 -7.14 -47.40 -9.73
CA ALA A 181 -6.98 -48.61 -8.93
C ALA A 181 -7.56 -48.53 -7.50
N GLY A 182 -8.00 -47.35 -7.04
CA GLY A 182 -8.57 -47.15 -5.70
C GLY A 182 -7.56 -46.73 -4.61
N TYR A 183 -6.32 -46.42 -4.99
CA TYR A 183 -5.21 -46.01 -4.11
C TYR A 183 -4.95 -44.49 -4.12
N GLY A 184 -5.99 -43.71 -4.41
CA GLY A 184 -5.88 -42.24 -4.50
C GLY A 184 -5.47 -41.58 -3.17
N LYS A 185 -5.84 -42.17 -2.02
CA LYS A 185 -5.53 -41.61 -0.69
C LYS A 185 -4.03 -41.67 -0.39
N GLU A 186 -3.40 -42.78 -0.74
CA GLU A 186 -1.96 -43.03 -0.62
C GLU A 186 -1.18 -42.05 -1.50
N CYS A 187 -1.60 -41.88 -2.76
CA CYS A 187 -1.02 -40.91 -3.68
C CYS A 187 -1.09 -39.47 -3.13
N VAL A 188 -2.27 -39.01 -2.69
CA VAL A 188 -2.44 -37.66 -2.12
C VAL A 188 -1.63 -37.47 -0.84
N LYS A 189 -1.48 -38.51 -0.02
CA LYS A 189 -0.68 -38.44 1.21
C LYS A 189 0.78 -38.14 0.89
N VAL A 190 1.38 -38.85 -0.08
CA VAL A 190 2.76 -38.60 -0.51
C VAL A 190 2.91 -37.22 -1.11
N PHE A 191 2.00 -36.84 -2.03
CA PHE A 191 2.00 -35.53 -2.65
C PHE A 191 1.99 -34.41 -1.61
N LYS A 192 1.02 -34.46 -0.70
CA LYS A 192 0.80 -33.45 0.35
C LYS A 192 2.03 -33.26 1.23
N ILE A 193 2.68 -34.35 1.67
CA ILE A 193 3.84 -34.26 2.57
C ILE A 193 4.97 -33.47 1.93
N ILE A 194 5.28 -33.78 0.66
CA ILE A 194 6.41 -33.14 -0.03
C ILE A 194 6.07 -31.71 -0.42
N ARG A 195 4.90 -31.50 -1.05
CA ARG A 195 4.49 -30.17 -1.52
C ARG A 195 4.25 -29.19 -0.38
N LYS A 196 3.62 -29.62 0.71
CA LYS A 196 3.46 -28.79 1.91
C LYS A 196 4.82 -28.36 2.48
N SER A 197 5.80 -29.25 2.54
CA SER A 197 7.16 -28.89 2.96
C SER A 197 7.79 -27.82 2.06
N ILE A 198 7.61 -27.91 0.74
CA ILE A 198 8.15 -26.93 -0.22
C ILE A 198 7.46 -25.57 -0.04
N VAL A 199 6.13 -25.56 0.06
CA VAL A 199 5.34 -24.35 0.22
C VAL A 199 5.65 -23.65 1.54
N ASP A 200 5.71 -24.41 2.64
CA ASP A 200 6.01 -23.87 3.97
C ASP A 200 7.44 -23.30 4.05
N GLU A 201 8.43 -23.99 3.46
CA GLU A 201 9.82 -23.51 3.36
C GLU A 201 9.92 -22.23 2.50
N SER A 202 9.22 -22.20 1.37
CA SER A 202 9.19 -21.02 0.48
C SER A 202 8.58 -19.81 1.20
N LEU A 203 7.47 -19.98 1.90
CA LEU A 203 6.86 -18.90 2.69
C LEU A 203 7.78 -18.43 3.82
N TYR A 204 8.46 -19.35 4.50
CA TYR A 204 9.41 -19.01 5.54
C TYR A 204 10.54 -18.11 5.01
N HIS A 205 11.12 -18.47 3.86
CA HIS A 205 12.17 -17.66 3.22
C HIS A 205 11.65 -16.30 2.71
N LEU A 206 10.46 -16.27 2.12
CA LEU A 206 9.86 -15.02 1.61
C LEU A 206 9.55 -14.02 2.73
N MET A 207 8.94 -14.51 3.82
CA MET A 207 8.52 -13.64 4.92
C MET A 207 9.68 -13.25 5.84
N ASN A 208 10.76 -14.05 5.88
CA ASN A 208 11.94 -13.82 6.71
C ASN A 208 11.59 -13.56 8.20
N PHE A 209 10.54 -14.23 8.69
CA PHE A 209 10.13 -14.19 10.09
C PHE A 209 10.40 -15.56 10.71
N GLU A 210 11.05 -15.57 11.87
CA GLU A 210 10.97 -16.71 12.78
C GLU A 210 9.48 -16.96 13.09
N SER A 211 8.98 -18.15 12.74
CA SER A 211 7.69 -18.74 13.14
C SER A 211 6.53 -17.75 13.42
N ARG A 212 5.53 -17.69 12.53
CA ARG A 212 4.15 -17.21 12.79
C ARG A 212 4.04 -16.17 13.90
N LEU A 213 4.26 -14.89 13.58
CA LEU A 213 4.18 -13.80 14.57
C LEU A 213 2.78 -13.73 15.19
N SER A 214 2.70 -14.00 16.49
CA SER A 214 1.47 -13.84 17.26
C SER A 214 1.13 -12.36 17.50
N LEU A 215 -0.14 -12.06 17.71
CA LEU A 215 -0.61 -10.70 18.04
C LEU A 215 0.17 -10.11 19.24
N ALA A 216 0.41 -10.92 20.28
CA ALA A 216 1.12 -10.47 21.48
C ALA A 216 2.58 -10.09 21.20
N GLN A 217 3.25 -10.80 20.29
CA GLN A 217 4.61 -10.46 19.86
C GLN A 217 4.64 -9.16 19.05
N ILE A 218 3.69 -8.99 18.12
CA ILE A 218 3.59 -7.80 17.28
C ILE A 218 3.29 -6.56 18.15
N GLN A 219 2.39 -6.68 19.14
CA GLN A 219 2.05 -5.57 20.04
C GLN A 219 3.21 -5.11 20.94
N LYS A 220 4.11 -6.02 21.31
CA LYS A 220 5.29 -5.72 22.13
C LYS A 220 6.48 -5.20 21.33
N MET A 221 6.41 -5.24 20.00
CA MET A 221 7.51 -4.90 19.11
C MET A 221 7.63 -3.39 18.92
N ASP A 222 8.87 -2.91 18.84
CA ASP A 222 9.16 -1.54 18.47
C ASP A 222 8.68 -1.24 17.06
N TRP A 223 8.25 0.01 16.82
CA TRP A 223 7.64 0.40 15.56
C TRP A 223 8.61 0.29 14.39
N GLU A 224 9.86 0.67 14.59
CA GLU A 224 10.90 0.64 13.56
C GLU A 224 11.14 -0.79 13.06
N VAL A 225 11.13 -1.75 13.99
CA VAL A 225 11.26 -3.17 13.66
C VAL A 225 10.01 -3.67 12.94
N LEU A 226 8.82 -3.30 13.43
CA LEU A 226 7.56 -3.68 12.80
C LEU A 226 7.44 -3.11 11.38
N GLU A 227 7.88 -1.88 11.15
CA GLU A 227 7.86 -1.25 9.83
C GLU A 227 8.72 -2.02 8.83
N VAL A 228 9.92 -2.47 9.23
CA VAL A 228 10.78 -3.31 8.38
C VAL A 228 10.06 -4.62 8.04
N LYS A 229 9.39 -5.24 9.02
CA LYS A 229 8.62 -6.46 8.79
C LYS A 229 7.44 -6.23 7.83
N ILE A 230 6.72 -5.12 7.97
CA ILE A 230 5.65 -4.74 7.03
C ILE A 230 6.22 -4.61 5.61
N LYS A 231 7.36 -3.94 5.42
CA LYS A 231 8.01 -3.82 4.11
C LYS A 231 8.42 -5.17 3.52
N THR A 232 8.93 -6.08 4.33
CA THR A 232 9.24 -7.45 3.89
C THR A 232 7.97 -8.19 3.47
N TRP A 233 6.92 -8.10 4.27
CA TRP A 233 5.62 -8.70 3.97
C TRP A 233 5.03 -8.17 2.64
N LEU A 234 5.11 -6.86 2.39
CA LEU A 234 4.61 -6.22 1.15
C LEU A 234 5.29 -6.78 -0.10
N LYS A 235 6.56 -7.18 -0.01
CA LYS A 235 7.28 -7.86 -1.10
C LYS A 235 6.89 -9.33 -1.19
N ALA A 236 6.81 -10.00 -0.04
CA ALA A 236 6.51 -11.42 0.06
C ALA A 236 5.12 -11.76 -0.45
N VAL A 237 4.09 -10.96 -0.12
CA VAL A 237 2.69 -11.25 -0.49
C VAL A 237 2.49 -11.31 -2.01
N LYS A 238 3.16 -10.41 -2.76
CA LYS A 238 3.10 -10.38 -4.23
C LYS A 238 3.65 -11.68 -4.84
N VAL A 239 4.80 -12.13 -4.35
CA VAL A 239 5.42 -13.39 -4.80
C VAL A 239 4.58 -14.59 -4.36
N ALA A 240 4.08 -14.58 -3.12
CA ALA A 240 3.29 -15.66 -2.56
C ALA A 240 1.99 -15.88 -3.35
N VAL A 241 1.26 -14.83 -3.69
CA VAL A 241 0.01 -14.94 -4.46
C VAL A 241 0.29 -15.29 -5.92
N LYS A 242 1.09 -14.47 -6.62
CA LYS A 242 1.24 -14.57 -8.08
C LYS A 242 2.11 -15.75 -8.55
N THR A 243 2.90 -16.33 -7.63
CA THR A 243 3.86 -17.39 -7.96
C THR A 243 3.60 -18.63 -7.13
N LEU A 244 3.68 -18.52 -5.80
CA LEU A 244 3.60 -19.69 -4.91
C LEU A 244 2.24 -20.39 -4.95
N PHE A 245 1.17 -19.68 -4.60
CA PHE A 245 -0.17 -20.27 -4.52
C PHE A 245 -0.74 -20.56 -5.90
N TYR A 246 -0.48 -19.68 -6.89
CA TYR A 246 -0.88 -19.93 -8.27
C TYR A 246 -0.21 -21.17 -8.86
N GLY A 247 1.12 -21.31 -8.71
CA GLY A 247 1.86 -22.48 -9.18
C GLY A 247 1.41 -23.77 -8.50
N GLU A 248 1.12 -23.73 -7.19
CA GLU A 248 0.60 -24.91 -6.49
C GLU A 248 -0.82 -25.28 -6.96
N ARG A 249 -1.68 -24.28 -7.24
CA ARG A 249 -3.02 -24.52 -7.80
C ARG A 249 -2.94 -25.22 -9.15
N VAL A 250 -2.09 -24.71 -10.04
CA VAL A 250 -1.82 -25.30 -11.36
C VAL A 250 -1.32 -26.74 -11.22
N LEU A 251 -0.36 -26.99 -10.33
CA LEU A 251 0.20 -28.33 -10.13
C LEU A 251 -0.86 -29.32 -9.63
N CYS A 252 -1.65 -28.93 -8.63
CA CYS A 252 -2.76 -29.76 -8.14
C CYS A 252 -3.79 -30.04 -9.24
N ASP A 253 -4.15 -29.02 -10.04
CA ASP A 253 -5.10 -29.14 -11.14
C ASP A 253 -4.59 -30.10 -12.23
N LYS A 254 -3.30 -30.05 -12.54
CA LYS A 254 -2.67 -30.93 -13.53
C LYS A 254 -2.53 -32.38 -13.06
N VAL A 255 -2.03 -32.59 -11.84
CA VAL A 255 -1.73 -33.94 -11.32
C VAL A 255 -3.02 -34.71 -10.99
N PHE A 256 -4.04 -34.03 -10.47
CA PHE A 256 -5.30 -34.66 -10.04
C PHE A 256 -6.47 -34.37 -10.98
N SER A 257 -6.23 -34.16 -12.27
CA SER A 257 -7.26 -33.83 -13.27
C SER A 257 -8.39 -34.86 -13.37
N SER A 258 -8.13 -36.12 -13.00
CA SER A 258 -9.10 -37.22 -13.00
C SER A 258 -10.06 -37.22 -11.81
N SER A 259 -9.78 -36.43 -10.76
CA SER A 259 -10.61 -36.41 -9.54
C SER A 259 -10.71 -35.00 -8.95
N PRO A 260 -11.81 -34.27 -9.23
CA PRO A 260 -12.03 -32.92 -8.71
C PRO A 260 -11.89 -32.85 -7.19
N SER A 261 -12.59 -33.72 -6.44
CA SER A 261 -12.57 -33.69 -4.97
C SER A 261 -11.17 -33.82 -4.36
N MET A 262 -10.29 -34.61 -5.00
CA MET A 262 -8.90 -34.77 -4.56
C MET A 262 -8.06 -33.54 -4.88
N LYS A 263 -8.22 -32.93 -6.06
CA LYS A 263 -7.53 -31.70 -6.44
C LYS A 263 -7.81 -30.59 -5.42
N GLU A 264 -9.08 -30.43 -5.04
CA GLU A 264 -9.54 -29.35 -4.17
C GLU A 264 -9.05 -29.54 -2.73
N SER A 265 -9.21 -30.77 -2.20
CA SER A 265 -8.77 -31.09 -0.85
C SER A 265 -7.25 -31.03 -0.70
N CYS A 266 -6.51 -31.43 -1.73
CA CYS A 266 -5.04 -31.45 -1.69
C CYS A 266 -4.48 -30.03 -1.69
N PHE A 267 -4.92 -29.18 -2.63
CA PHE A 267 -4.51 -27.79 -2.70
C PHE A 267 -4.82 -27.03 -1.41
N ALA A 268 -6.04 -27.20 -0.89
CA ALA A 268 -6.45 -26.57 0.36
C ALA A 268 -5.57 -27.02 1.53
N ASP A 269 -5.30 -28.32 1.67
CA ASP A 269 -4.47 -28.82 2.77
C ASP A 269 -3.02 -28.34 2.73
N ILE A 270 -2.46 -28.19 1.54
CA ILE A 270 -1.09 -27.73 1.34
C ILE A 270 -0.96 -26.25 1.69
N THR A 271 -1.89 -25.41 1.23
CA THR A 271 -1.77 -23.95 1.29
C THR A 271 -2.39 -23.33 2.54
N ARG A 272 -3.40 -23.97 3.15
CA ARG A 272 -4.22 -23.37 4.24
C ARG A 272 -3.41 -22.75 5.37
N GLU A 273 -2.47 -23.50 5.93
CA GLU A 273 -1.73 -23.05 7.10
C GLU A 273 -0.84 -21.83 6.82
N GLY A 274 -0.24 -21.80 5.63
CA GLY A 274 0.67 -20.76 5.17
C GLY A 274 -0.09 -19.51 4.71
N ALA A 275 -1.13 -19.68 3.90
CA ALA A 275 -1.98 -18.59 3.41
C ALA A 275 -2.72 -17.89 4.57
N LEU A 276 -3.27 -18.65 5.52
CA LEU A 276 -3.88 -18.06 6.72
C LEU A 276 -2.86 -17.25 7.52
N SER A 277 -1.63 -17.75 7.70
CA SER A 277 -0.59 -16.99 8.40
C SER A 277 -0.18 -15.71 7.65
N LEU A 278 -0.13 -15.77 6.32
CA LEU A 278 0.21 -14.63 5.47
C LEU A 278 -0.83 -13.51 5.62
N PHE A 279 -2.12 -13.84 5.50
CA PHE A 279 -3.20 -12.87 5.58
C PHE A 279 -3.56 -12.48 7.03
N LEU A 280 -3.28 -13.30 8.03
CA LEU A 280 -3.49 -12.93 9.44
C LEU A 280 -2.51 -11.85 9.93
N PHE A 281 -1.33 -11.74 9.33
CA PHE A 281 -0.33 -10.75 9.74
C PHE A 281 -0.85 -9.30 9.62
N PRO A 282 -1.38 -8.85 8.47
CA PRO A 282 -1.99 -7.53 8.34
C PRO A 282 -3.14 -7.28 9.33
N GLU A 283 -4.00 -8.26 9.59
CA GLU A 283 -5.04 -8.15 10.61
C GLU A 283 -4.45 -7.89 12.01
N ASN A 284 -3.38 -8.59 12.38
CA ASN A 284 -2.72 -8.38 13.67
C ASN A 284 -2.06 -7.00 13.77
N VAL A 285 -1.46 -6.50 12.69
CA VAL A 285 -0.96 -5.12 12.61
C VAL A 285 -2.12 -4.14 12.80
N ALA A 286 -3.26 -4.40 12.14
CA ALA A 286 -4.48 -3.63 12.26
C ALA A 286 -5.12 -3.69 13.66
N LYS A 287 -4.69 -4.57 14.58
CA LYS A 287 -5.13 -4.59 15.98
C LYS A 287 -4.17 -3.88 16.95
N CYS A 288 -3.02 -3.42 16.45
CA CYS A 288 -2.04 -2.70 17.26
C CYS A 288 -2.49 -1.27 17.57
N LYS A 289 -1.74 -0.58 18.44
CA LYS A 289 -2.01 0.81 18.85
C LYS A 289 -2.22 1.72 17.63
N LYS A 290 -3.32 2.48 17.64
CA LYS A 290 -3.66 3.50 16.66
C LYS A 290 -2.84 4.75 16.94
N ALA A 291 -1.99 5.12 15.99
CA ALA A 291 -1.19 6.33 16.04
C ALA A 291 -1.14 6.92 14.63
N PRO A 292 -1.32 8.23 14.45
CA PRO A 292 -1.40 8.85 13.13
C PRO A 292 -0.23 8.49 12.21
N GLU A 293 0.98 8.40 12.75
CA GLU A 293 2.21 8.10 11.99
C GLU A 293 2.18 6.70 11.35
N ARG A 294 1.38 5.78 11.89
CA ARG A 294 1.27 4.39 11.42
C ARG A 294 0.27 4.21 10.28
N ILE A 295 -0.50 5.25 9.93
CA ILE A 295 -1.55 5.15 8.92
C ILE A 295 -0.99 4.73 7.56
N PHE A 296 0.14 5.29 7.15
CA PHE A 296 0.69 5.07 5.80
C PHE A 296 1.04 3.60 5.57
N ARG A 297 1.71 2.97 6.55
CA ARG A 297 2.01 1.53 6.48
C ARG A 297 0.77 0.65 6.60
N THR A 298 -0.29 1.13 7.24
CA THR A 298 -1.57 0.42 7.31
C THR A 298 -2.30 0.49 5.97
N LEU A 299 -2.25 1.64 5.29
CA LEU A 299 -2.78 1.81 3.94
C LEU A 299 -1.98 0.99 2.93
N ASP A 300 -0.64 0.95 3.02
CA ASP A 300 0.19 0.08 2.16
C ASP A 300 -0.24 -1.40 2.26
N LEU A 301 -0.55 -1.88 3.47
CA LEU A 301 -1.02 -3.25 3.68
C LEU A 301 -2.41 -3.48 3.08
N TYR A 302 -3.30 -2.50 3.20
CA TYR A 302 -4.64 -2.58 2.62
C TYR A 302 -4.54 -2.64 1.09
N GLU A 303 -3.81 -1.69 0.50
CA GLU A 303 -3.58 -1.58 -0.94
C GLU A 303 -3.01 -2.87 -1.51
N ALA A 304 -1.98 -3.44 -0.86
CA ALA A 304 -1.37 -4.67 -1.32
C ALA A 304 -2.32 -5.88 -1.37
N ILE A 305 -3.30 -5.97 -0.46
CA ILE A 305 -4.31 -7.05 -0.51
C ILE A 305 -5.38 -6.72 -1.56
N ALA A 306 -5.83 -5.47 -1.61
CA ALA A 306 -6.85 -5.02 -2.56
C ALA A 306 -6.38 -5.18 -4.01
N ASP A 307 -5.16 -4.76 -4.32
CA ASP A 307 -4.53 -4.91 -5.64
C ASP A 307 -4.41 -6.38 -6.06
N LEU A 308 -4.13 -7.28 -5.10
CA LEU A 308 -3.99 -8.71 -5.34
C LEU A 308 -5.33 -9.46 -5.36
N TRP A 309 -6.45 -8.78 -5.12
CA TRP A 309 -7.74 -9.44 -4.99
C TRP A 309 -8.12 -10.20 -6.27
N THR A 310 -7.83 -9.62 -7.44
CA THR A 310 -8.12 -10.21 -8.75
C THR A 310 -7.36 -11.53 -8.99
N GLU A 311 -6.22 -11.75 -8.32
CA GLU A 311 -5.54 -13.05 -8.33
C GLU A 311 -5.92 -13.94 -7.14
N ILE A 312 -6.19 -13.39 -5.96
CA ILE A 312 -6.58 -14.14 -4.76
C ILE A 312 -7.91 -14.88 -4.99
N GLU A 313 -8.91 -14.19 -5.55
CA GLU A 313 -10.26 -14.73 -5.77
C GLU A 313 -10.27 -16.02 -6.63
N PRO A 314 -9.65 -16.06 -7.83
CA PRO A 314 -9.62 -17.28 -8.65
C PRO A 314 -8.73 -18.39 -8.07
N ILE A 315 -7.66 -18.07 -7.33
CA ILE A 315 -6.79 -19.09 -6.71
C ILE A 315 -7.54 -19.85 -5.60
N PHE A 316 -8.34 -19.13 -4.81
CA PHE A 316 -9.08 -19.65 -3.66
C PHE A 316 -10.60 -19.59 -3.88
N ASP A 317 -11.03 -19.91 -5.10
CA ASP A 317 -12.43 -19.87 -5.57
C ASP A 317 -13.33 -20.89 -4.84
N LEU A 318 -12.76 -22.02 -4.42
CA LEU A 318 -13.49 -23.17 -3.88
C LEU A 318 -13.86 -23.05 -2.39
N GLU A 319 -14.86 -23.84 -1.99
CA GLU A 319 -15.35 -23.92 -0.60
C GLU A 319 -14.28 -24.43 0.38
N SER A 320 -13.43 -25.38 -0.04
CA SER A 320 -12.33 -25.91 0.78
C SER A 320 -11.29 -24.85 1.18
N THR A 321 -11.25 -23.74 0.45
CA THR A 321 -10.37 -22.58 0.66
C THR A 321 -11.10 -21.32 1.11
N SER A 322 -12.42 -21.39 1.36
CA SER A 322 -13.25 -20.23 1.73
C SER A 322 -12.72 -19.48 2.96
N THR A 323 -12.19 -20.21 3.94
CA THR A 323 -11.56 -19.65 5.14
C THR A 323 -10.36 -18.73 4.84
N ILE A 324 -9.59 -19.00 3.78
CA ILE A 324 -8.44 -18.19 3.36
C ILE A 324 -8.94 -16.87 2.77
N ARG A 325 -9.93 -16.95 1.87
CA ARG A 325 -10.57 -15.77 1.27
C ARG A 325 -11.21 -14.89 2.34
N GLN A 326 -11.92 -15.50 3.30
CA GLN A 326 -12.52 -14.79 4.42
C GLN A 326 -11.45 -14.12 5.30
N GLN A 327 -10.30 -14.77 5.51
CA GLN A 327 -9.18 -14.18 6.26
C GLN A 327 -8.60 -12.95 5.54
N ALA A 328 -8.46 -12.98 4.21
CA ALA A 328 -8.01 -11.82 3.43
C ALA A 328 -9.03 -10.65 3.51
N ILE A 329 -10.33 -10.94 3.35
CA ILE A 329 -11.41 -9.94 3.51
C ILE A 329 -11.40 -9.34 4.92
N ASN A 330 -11.33 -10.18 5.95
CA ASN A 330 -11.29 -9.72 7.34
C ASN A 330 -10.09 -8.80 7.60
N SER A 331 -8.97 -9.06 6.94
CA SER A 331 -7.77 -8.23 7.04
C SER A 331 -8.00 -6.86 6.41
N LEU A 332 -8.59 -6.79 5.20
CA LEU A 332 -8.98 -5.52 4.57
C LEU A 332 -9.94 -4.72 5.46
N ILE A 333 -10.99 -5.36 5.99
CA ILE A 333 -11.96 -4.71 6.89
C ILE A 333 -11.25 -4.13 8.11
N LYS A 334 -10.40 -4.94 8.78
CA LYS A 334 -9.71 -4.51 10.00
C LYS A 334 -8.69 -3.42 9.73
N LEU A 335 -7.98 -3.46 8.60
CA LEU A 335 -7.08 -2.39 8.17
C LEU A 335 -7.85 -1.09 7.89
N GLY A 336 -8.99 -1.17 7.21
CA GLY A 336 -9.88 -0.03 6.97
C GLY A 336 -10.39 0.60 8.27
N GLU A 337 -10.94 -0.21 9.18
CA GLU A 337 -11.34 0.23 10.52
C GLU A 337 -10.18 0.90 11.28
N ALA A 338 -8.97 0.33 11.20
CA ALA A 338 -7.78 0.90 11.83
C ALA A 338 -7.37 2.23 11.21
N ALA A 339 -7.43 2.37 9.89
CA ALA A 339 -7.14 3.62 9.19
C ALA A 339 -8.13 4.73 9.60
N LEU A 340 -9.43 4.42 9.65
CA LEU A 340 -10.47 5.34 10.13
C LEU A 340 -10.22 5.75 11.59
N ALA A 341 -9.91 4.80 12.46
CA ALA A 341 -9.58 5.09 13.86
C ALA A 341 -8.34 5.99 13.99
N MET A 342 -7.31 5.81 13.16
CA MET A 342 -6.12 6.67 13.14
C MET A 342 -6.42 8.07 12.61
N LEU A 343 -7.30 8.22 11.62
CA LEU A 343 -7.78 9.54 11.17
C LEU A 343 -8.55 10.26 12.29
N THR A 344 -9.37 9.55 13.06
CA THR A 344 -10.10 10.11 14.22
C THR A 344 -9.15 10.46 15.36
N GLU A 345 -8.13 9.65 15.62
CA GLU A 345 -7.08 9.97 16.61
C GLU A 345 -6.28 11.20 16.18
N PHE A 346 -5.97 11.32 14.88
CA PHE A 346 -5.30 12.50 14.33
C PHE A 346 -6.13 13.77 14.50
N GLU A 347 -7.43 13.72 14.18
CA GLU A 347 -8.38 14.81 14.43
C GLU A 347 -8.43 15.20 15.92
N THR A 348 -8.47 14.20 16.80
CA THR A 348 -8.48 14.40 18.25
C THR A 348 -7.17 15.04 18.73
N ALA A 349 -6.04 14.63 18.17
CA ALA A 349 -4.73 15.18 18.48
C ALA A 349 -4.62 16.66 18.06
N ILE A 350 -5.16 17.03 16.89
CA ILE A 350 -5.25 18.44 16.46
C ILE A 350 -6.12 19.23 17.43
N SER A 351 -7.30 18.72 17.77
CA SER A 351 -8.26 19.42 18.64
C SER A 351 -7.71 19.67 20.04
N LYS A 352 -7.00 18.67 20.60
CA LYS A 352 -6.37 18.74 21.93
C LYS A 352 -5.04 19.50 21.95
N PHE A 353 -4.47 19.84 20.79
CA PHE A 353 -3.17 20.51 20.72
C PHE A 353 -3.23 21.91 21.35
N ASN A 354 -2.66 22.11 22.54
CA ASN A 354 -2.63 23.43 23.16
C ASN A 354 -1.22 24.03 23.10
N SER A 355 -1.05 25.15 22.39
CA SER A 355 0.17 25.94 22.50
C SER A 355 0.07 26.89 23.70
N LYS A 356 1.04 26.83 24.61
CA LYS A 356 1.13 27.78 25.73
C LYS A 356 1.82 29.09 25.34
N ALA A 357 2.51 29.12 24.20
CA ALA A 357 3.28 30.26 23.74
C ALA A 357 2.82 30.70 22.35
N ALA A 358 2.71 32.01 22.17
CA ALA A 358 2.50 32.61 20.86
C ALA A 358 3.75 32.44 19.98
N VAL A 359 3.56 32.30 18.68
CA VAL A 359 4.67 32.24 17.73
C VAL A 359 5.29 33.63 17.63
N PRO A 360 6.61 33.80 17.89
CA PRO A 360 7.25 35.11 17.79
C PRO A 360 6.99 35.75 16.42
N GLY A 361 6.63 37.03 16.43
CA GLY A 361 6.36 37.80 15.21
C GLY A 361 5.15 37.36 14.39
N GLY A 362 4.30 36.47 14.88
CA GLY A 362 3.09 36.03 14.17
C GLY A 362 3.35 35.12 12.97
N GLY A 363 4.48 34.42 12.94
CA GLY A 363 4.86 33.53 11.85
C GLY A 363 4.00 32.26 11.71
N ILE A 364 4.40 31.37 10.80
CA ILE A 364 3.71 30.10 10.56
C ILE A 364 3.83 29.20 11.79
N HIS A 365 2.69 28.71 12.27
CA HIS A 365 2.59 27.84 13.43
C HIS A 365 3.07 26.40 13.11
N PRO A 366 3.82 25.72 14.00
CA PRO A 366 4.28 24.35 13.78
C PRO A 366 3.15 23.35 13.47
N LEU A 367 2.00 23.46 14.16
CA LEU A 367 0.80 22.66 13.87
C LEU A 367 0.38 22.76 12.40
N THR A 368 0.38 23.97 11.83
CA THR A 368 0.02 24.20 10.42
C THR A 368 0.94 23.43 9.48
N ARG A 369 2.25 23.43 9.75
CA ARG A 369 3.21 22.68 8.94
C ARG A 369 3.00 21.17 9.07
N TYR A 370 2.83 20.69 10.30
CA TYR A 370 2.64 19.28 10.59
C TYR A 370 1.39 18.71 9.92
N VAL A 371 0.23 19.35 10.16
CA VAL A 371 -1.05 18.88 9.62
C VAL A 371 -1.08 18.95 8.10
N MET A 372 -0.61 20.06 7.50
CA MET A 372 -0.60 20.16 6.04
C MET A 372 0.35 19.16 5.40
N ASN A 373 1.52 18.89 5.98
CA ASN A 373 2.41 17.86 5.45
C ASN A 373 1.77 16.47 5.56
N TYR A 374 1.12 16.16 6.69
CA TYR A 374 0.43 14.89 6.87
C TYR A 374 -0.71 14.70 5.86
N ILE A 375 -1.55 15.72 5.66
CA ILE A 375 -2.64 15.70 4.67
C ILE A 375 -2.09 15.60 3.23
N THR A 376 -0.99 16.30 2.93
CA THR A 376 -0.31 16.18 1.64
C THR A 376 0.26 14.79 1.41
N PHE A 377 0.66 14.02 2.42
CA PHE A 377 1.06 12.62 2.23
C PHE A 377 -0.15 11.67 2.11
N LEU A 378 -1.25 11.96 2.81
CA LEU A 378 -2.47 11.14 2.70
C LEU A 378 -3.08 11.16 1.29
N ILE A 379 -2.89 12.25 0.54
CA ILE A 379 -3.43 12.39 -0.81
C ILE A 379 -2.90 11.33 -1.77
N ASP A 380 -1.67 10.85 -1.55
CA ASP A 380 -1.04 9.84 -2.41
C ASP A 380 -1.78 8.49 -2.29
N TYR A 381 -2.59 8.31 -1.24
CA TYR A 381 -3.44 7.14 -1.00
C TYR A 381 -4.92 7.40 -1.35
N SER A 382 -5.21 8.35 -2.25
CA SER A 382 -6.59 8.77 -2.53
C SER A 382 -7.50 7.65 -3.04
N GLY A 383 -6.97 6.70 -3.82
CA GLY A 383 -7.72 5.54 -4.30
C GLY A 383 -8.21 4.69 -3.14
N VAL A 384 -7.26 4.13 -2.37
CA VAL A 384 -7.51 3.29 -1.19
C VAL A 384 -8.40 3.98 -0.17
N LEU A 385 -8.17 5.27 0.10
CA LEU A 385 -8.99 6.02 1.06
C LEU A 385 -10.41 6.25 0.56
N THR A 386 -10.64 6.33 -0.76
CA THR A 386 -11.99 6.42 -1.32
C THR A 386 -12.77 5.14 -1.04
N ASP A 387 -12.13 3.99 -1.21
CA ASP A 387 -12.74 2.68 -0.92
C ASP A 387 -13.06 2.52 0.57
N ILE A 388 -12.11 2.87 1.45
CA ILE A 388 -12.29 2.79 2.91
C ILE A 388 -13.38 3.75 3.41
N LEU A 389 -13.50 4.94 2.80
CA LEU A 389 -14.48 5.96 3.21
C LEU A 389 -15.86 5.75 2.59
N ALA A 390 -16.00 4.95 1.53
CA ALA A 390 -17.29 4.66 0.91
C ALA A 390 -18.29 4.02 1.91
N ASP A 391 -17.78 3.20 2.83
CA ASP A 391 -18.58 2.49 3.85
C ASP A 391 -18.82 3.29 5.13
N CYS A 392 -18.20 4.46 5.29
CA CYS A 392 -18.29 5.29 6.49
C CYS A 392 -18.55 6.75 6.10
N PRO A 393 -19.82 7.13 5.81
CA PRO A 393 -20.14 8.51 5.52
C PRO A 393 -19.70 9.37 6.70
N PRO A 394 -18.93 10.45 6.47
CA PRO A 394 -18.39 11.23 7.56
C PRO A 394 -19.56 11.78 8.35
N THR A 395 -19.56 11.56 9.67
CA THR A 395 -20.45 12.26 10.60
C THR A 395 -19.97 13.71 10.71
N VAL A 396 -20.01 14.43 9.60
CA VAL A 396 -19.82 15.87 9.59
C VAL A 396 -21.08 16.44 10.26
N PRO A 397 -20.95 17.26 11.31
CA PRO A 397 -22.10 18.05 11.77
C PRO A 397 -22.72 18.72 10.54
N SER A 398 -24.03 18.62 10.37
CA SER A 398 -24.79 19.02 9.17
C SER A 398 -24.69 20.50 8.77
N SER A 399 -23.81 21.25 9.42
CA SER A 399 -23.41 22.60 9.10
C SER A 399 -21.92 22.79 9.40
N LEU A 400 -21.07 22.47 8.41
CA LEU A 400 -19.75 23.10 8.35
C LEU A 400 -19.95 24.62 8.47
N PRO A 401 -19.20 25.35 9.30
CA PRO A 401 -19.31 26.80 9.36
C PRO A 401 -19.17 27.39 7.95
N GLU A 402 -20.24 28.05 7.47
CA GLU A 402 -20.34 28.64 6.13
C GLU A 402 -19.16 29.60 5.85
N ALA A 403 -18.64 30.20 6.92
CA ALA A 403 -17.46 31.05 6.97
C ALA A 403 -16.17 30.40 6.42
N TYR A 404 -16.05 29.07 6.48
CA TYR A 404 -14.86 28.33 6.03
C TYR A 404 -15.12 27.48 4.79
N PHE A 405 -16.28 26.82 4.68
CA PHE A 405 -16.51 25.84 3.60
C PHE A 405 -17.61 26.23 2.62
N GLY A 406 -18.58 27.05 3.01
CA GLY A 406 -19.75 27.29 2.15
C GLY A 406 -20.61 26.02 2.12
N SER A 407 -21.82 26.13 1.57
CA SER A 407 -22.75 25.00 1.52
C SER A 407 -22.09 23.76 0.87
N PRO A 408 -22.30 22.54 1.40
CA PRO A 408 -21.81 21.31 0.79
C PRO A 408 -22.42 21.01 -0.60
N MET A 409 -23.34 21.84 -1.07
CA MET A 409 -23.91 21.77 -2.41
C MET A 409 -23.12 22.68 -3.34
N SER A 410 -22.25 22.09 -4.15
CA SER A 410 -21.87 22.67 -5.43
C SER A 410 -23.15 22.92 -6.24
N ALA A 411 -23.20 24.03 -6.98
CA ALA A 411 -24.36 24.38 -7.82
C ALA A 411 -24.66 23.33 -8.92
N ASP A 412 -23.77 22.35 -9.11
CA ASP A 412 -23.80 21.33 -10.16
C ASP A 412 -24.23 19.92 -9.72
N GLY A 413 -24.64 19.72 -8.47
CA GLY A 413 -25.20 18.42 -8.03
C GLY A 413 -24.20 17.24 -8.00
N MET A 414 -22.90 17.51 -8.16
CA MET A 414 -21.84 16.52 -8.03
C MET A 414 -21.47 16.36 -6.56
N SER A 415 -21.83 15.23 -5.94
CA SER A 415 -21.45 14.89 -4.56
C SER A 415 -19.94 15.07 -4.37
N THR A 416 -19.55 15.90 -3.41
CA THR A 416 -18.14 16.03 -3.01
C THR A 416 -17.64 14.68 -2.52
N SER A 417 -16.52 14.22 -3.08
CA SER A 417 -15.95 12.91 -2.74
C SER A 417 -15.72 12.79 -1.23
N ALA A 418 -16.01 11.64 -0.62
CA ALA A 418 -15.93 11.42 0.82
C ALA A 418 -14.53 11.75 1.39
N ILE A 419 -13.47 11.47 0.62
CA ILE A 419 -12.10 11.85 0.96
C ILE A 419 -11.91 13.37 0.94
N SER A 420 -12.45 14.08 -0.05
CA SER A 420 -12.38 15.55 -0.12
C SER A 420 -13.05 16.18 1.11
N THR A 421 -14.22 15.67 1.49
CA THR A 421 -14.93 16.10 2.70
C THR A 421 -14.14 15.81 3.97
N ARG A 422 -13.52 14.63 4.09
CA ARG A 422 -12.72 14.27 5.27
C ARG A 422 -11.45 15.12 5.41
N LEU A 423 -10.72 15.34 4.32
CA LEU A 423 -9.50 16.16 4.33
C LEU A 423 -9.83 17.64 4.59
N SER A 424 -10.89 18.14 3.96
CA SER A 424 -11.48 19.46 4.23
C SER A 424 -11.77 19.66 5.72
N TRP A 425 -12.42 18.68 6.35
CA TRP A 425 -12.71 18.70 7.78
C TRP A 425 -11.45 18.78 8.64
N LEU A 426 -10.40 18.00 8.34
CA LEU A 426 -9.15 18.05 9.09
C LEU A 426 -8.46 19.43 8.97
N ILE A 427 -8.50 20.05 7.78
CA ILE A 427 -8.01 21.42 7.59
C ILE A 427 -8.83 22.39 8.43
N LEU A 428 -10.17 22.26 8.45
CA LEU A 428 -11.04 23.10 9.28
C LEU A 428 -10.69 23.02 10.75
N VAL A 429 -10.58 21.80 11.30
CA VAL A 429 -10.29 21.57 12.72
C VAL A 429 -8.97 22.25 13.10
N MET A 430 -7.97 22.17 12.22
CA MET A 430 -6.71 22.92 12.39
C MET A 430 -6.91 24.44 12.33
N LEU A 431 -7.66 24.97 11.35
CA LEU A 431 -7.90 26.41 11.22
C LEU A 431 -8.63 26.98 12.44
N CYS A 432 -9.69 26.31 12.93
CA CYS A 432 -10.37 26.68 14.17
C CYS A 432 -9.42 26.69 15.37
N LYS A 433 -8.46 25.77 15.39
CA LYS A 433 -7.47 25.74 16.47
C LYS A 433 -6.49 26.91 16.40
N LEU A 434 -6.13 27.32 15.19
CA LEU A 434 -5.30 28.51 14.97
C LEU A 434 -6.04 29.79 15.34
N ASP A 435 -7.35 29.88 15.11
CA ASP A 435 -8.18 31.01 15.58
C ASP A 435 -8.07 31.17 17.09
N GLY A 436 -8.25 30.09 17.86
CA GLY A 436 -8.06 30.13 19.32
C GLY A 436 -6.64 30.52 19.74
N ASN A 437 -5.62 30.09 18.99
CA ASN A 437 -4.23 30.50 19.25
C ASN A 437 -3.98 31.98 18.91
N ALA A 438 -4.77 32.58 18.02
CA ALA A 438 -4.66 34.00 17.69
C ALA A 438 -5.10 34.91 18.85
N GLU A 439 -5.95 34.41 19.76
CA GLU A 439 -6.36 35.13 20.98
C GLU A 439 -5.24 35.28 22.02
N ILE A 440 -4.15 34.51 21.90
CA ILE A 440 -3.00 34.59 22.81
C ILE A 440 -2.23 35.91 22.60
N TYR A 441 -2.28 36.50 21.40
CA TYR A 441 -1.63 37.76 21.11
C TYR A 441 -2.41 38.92 21.73
N LYS A 442 -1.69 39.82 22.41
CA LYS A 442 -2.28 41.03 22.99
C LYS A 442 -2.69 42.06 21.95
N ASP A 443 -1.96 42.12 20.84
CA ASP A 443 -2.21 43.05 19.74
C ASP A 443 -3.08 42.36 18.67
N ALA A 444 -4.29 42.88 18.47
CA ALA A 444 -5.24 42.35 17.50
C ALA A 444 -4.72 42.40 16.06
N ALA A 445 -3.88 43.37 15.71
CA ALA A 445 -3.27 43.43 14.38
C ALA A 445 -2.29 42.27 14.18
N LEU A 446 -1.54 41.89 15.22
CA LEU A 446 -0.66 40.73 15.19
C LEU A 446 -1.44 39.41 15.11
N SER A 447 -2.58 39.31 15.81
CA SER A 447 -3.50 38.17 15.67
C SER A 447 -3.96 37.97 14.21
N TYR A 448 -4.39 39.05 13.55
CA TYR A 448 -4.80 38.97 12.13
C TYR A 448 -3.64 38.63 11.20
N LEU A 449 -2.44 39.16 11.45
CA LEU A 449 -1.25 38.83 10.66
C LEU A 449 -0.87 37.36 10.81
N PHE A 450 -0.97 36.82 12.02
CA PHE A 450 -0.76 35.41 12.30
C PHE A 450 -1.76 34.52 11.52
N LEU A 451 -3.04 34.87 11.52
CA LEU A 451 -4.06 34.15 10.76
C LEU A 451 -3.80 34.22 9.25
N ALA A 452 -3.43 35.40 8.73
CA ALA A 452 -3.08 35.57 7.32
C ALA A 452 -1.88 34.70 6.91
N ASN A 453 -0.82 34.68 7.71
CA ASN A 453 0.38 33.86 7.45
C ASN A 453 0.07 32.38 7.37
N ASN A 454 -0.69 31.87 8.35
CA ASN A 454 -0.99 30.45 8.41
C ASN A 454 -1.95 30.03 7.31
N LEU A 455 -2.98 30.83 7.02
CA LEU A 455 -3.91 30.50 5.95
C LEU A 455 -3.26 30.62 4.57
N GLN A 456 -2.41 31.62 4.33
CA GLN A 456 -1.63 31.72 3.09
C GLN A 456 -0.73 30.50 2.90
N TYR A 457 -0.12 30.00 3.98
CA TYR A 457 0.66 28.76 3.93
C TYR A 457 -0.19 27.55 3.52
N VAL A 458 -1.39 27.41 4.09
CA VAL A 458 -2.34 26.35 3.73
C VAL A 458 -2.73 26.44 2.25
N VAL A 459 -3.14 27.62 1.78
CA VAL A 459 -3.50 27.87 0.37
C VAL A 459 -2.34 27.50 -0.56
N ASN A 460 -1.13 27.99 -0.27
CA ASN A 460 0.07 27.68 -1.05
C ASN A 460 0.37 26.18 -1.08
N LYS A 461 0.14 25.46 0.02
CA LYS A 461 0.33 24.00 0.10
C LYS A 461 -0.70 23.24 -0.73
N VAL A 462 -1.97 23.65 -0.67
CA VAL A 462 -3.03 23.05 -1.49
C VAL A 462 -2.76 23.29 -2.98
N GLN A 463 -2.43 24.53 -3.37
CA GLN A 463 -2.11 24.87 -4.76
C GLN A 463 -0.93 24.06 -5.36
N LYS A 464 0.06 23.71 -4.53
CA LYS A 464 1.29 23.03 -4.95
C LYS A 464 1.22 21.50 -4.85
N SER A 465 0.09 20.93 -4.43
CA SER A 465 -0.05 19.48 -4.25
C SER A 465 -1.31 18.96 -4.95
N ASN A 466 -1.44 17.64 -5.01
CA ASN A 466 -2.61 16.96 -5.58
C ASN A 466 -3.92 17.28 -4.80
N LEU A 467 -3.83 17.91 -3.63
CA LEU A 467 -4.98 18.44 -2.90
C LEU A 467 -5.79 19.44 -3.72
N LYS A 468 -5.16 20.16 -4.65
CA LYS A 468 -5.86 21.05 -5.58
C LYS A 468 -6.94 20.29 -6.38
N LEU A 469 -6.64 19.07 -6.82
CA LEU A 469 -7.55 18.25 -7.63
C LEU A 469 -8.78 17.79 -6.82
N LEU A 470 -8.62 17.54 -5.52
CA LEU A 470 -9.72 17.11 -4.66
C LEU A 470 -10.56 18.27 -4.10
N LEU A 471 -9.92 19.38 -3.75
CA LEU A 471 -10.60 20.52 -3.10
C LEU A 471 -11.16 21.52 -4.12
N GLY A 472 -10.56 21.61 -5.31
CA GLY A 472 -11.01 22.49 -6.39
C GLY A 472 -10.54 23.94 -6.27
N ASP A 473 -10.65 24.67 -7.39
CA ASP A 473 -10.25 26.08 -7.48
C ASP A 473 -11.15 27.00 -6.64
N GLU A 474 -12.45 26.70 -6.52
CA GLU A 474 -13.39 27.49 -5.71
C GLU A 474 -12.98 27.53 -4.23
N TRP A 475 -12.54 26.40 -3.68
CA TRP A 475 -12.04 26.33 -2.31
C TRP A 475 -10.81 27.23 -2.13
N ILE A 476 -9.90 27.23 -3.10
CA ILE A 476 -8.68 28.03 -3.09
C ILE A 476 -9.02 29.52 -3.15
N GLU A 477 -9.86 29.94 -4.09
CA GLU A 477 -10.27 31.34 -4.27
C GLU A 477 -10.93 31.92 -3.01
N LYS A 478 -11.80 31.11 -2.37
CA LYS A 478 -12.46 31.49 -1.12
C LYS A 478 -11.45 31.72 0.01
N HIS A 479 -10.50 30.81 0.19
CA HIS A 479 -9.49 30.94 1.25
C HIS A 479 -8.49 32.06 0.94
N GLU A 480 -8.15 32.32 -0.32
CA GLU A 480 -7.38 33.51 -0.71
C GLU A 480 -8.13 34.82 -0.41
N ALA A 481 -9.43 34.88 -0.65
CA ALA A 481 -10.26 36.03 -0.28
C ALA A 481 -10.25 36.25 1.24
N LYS A 482 -10.26 35.16 2.03
CA LYS A 482 -10.14 35.22 3.48
C LYS A 482 -8.75 35.72 3.93
N VAL A 483 -7.66 35.30 3.27
CA VAL A 483 -6.32 35.86 3.52
C VAL A 483 -6.31 37.37 3.28
N ARG A 484 -6.87 37.83 2.15
CA ARG A 484 -7.00 39.27 1.85
C ARG A 484 -7.82 40.01 2.92
N GLN A 485 -8.88 39.38 3.43
CA GLN A 485 -9.67 39.94 4.54
C GLN A 485 -8.83 40.09 5.82
N TYR A 486 -8.05 39.07 6.19
CA TYR A 486 -7.16 39.15 7.36
C TYR A 486 -6.08 40.21 7.20
N ALA A 487 -5.46 40.31 6.02
CA ALA A 487 -4.50 41.37 5.70
C ALA A 487 -5.13 42.76 5.86
N SER A 488 -6.32 42.98 5.30
CA SER A 488 -7.04 44.26 5.43
C SER A 488 -7.41 44.60 6.89
N ASN A 489 -7.79 43.60 7.69
CA ASN A 489 -8.05 43.79 9.12
C ASN A 489 -6.78 44.15 9.89
N TYR A 490 -5.65 43.50 9.61
CA TYR A 490 -4.33 43.88 10.15
C TYR A 490 -4.02 45.34 9.81
N GLU A 491 -4.17 45.74 8.54
CA GLU A 491 -3.88 47.12 8.12
C GLU A 491 -4.76 48.13 8.87
N ARG A 492 -6.07 47.86 8.94
CA ARG A 492 -7.03 48.73 9.62
C ARG A 492 -6.72 48.87 11.10
N MET A 493 -6.34 47.79 11.79
CA MET A 493 -6.09 47.81 13.24
C MET A 493 -4.69 48.33 13.58
N GLY A 494 -3.66 47.85 12.88
CA GLY A 494 -2.26 48.16 13.17
C GLY A 494 -1.86 49.60 12.80
N TRP A 495 -2.55 50.21 11.83
CA TRP A 495 -2.26 51.56 11.35
C TRP A 495 -3.38 52.58 11.67
N ASN A 496 -4.37 52.23 12.51
CA ASN A 496 -5.53 53.09 12.80
C ASN A 496 -5.15 54.49 13.29
N LYS A 497 -4.19 54.60 14.23
CA LYS A 497 -3.73 55.86 14.81
C LYS A 497 -3.07 56.73 13.76
N VAL A 498 -2.31 56.13 12.84
CA VAL A 498 -1.66 56.82 11.72
C VAL A 498 -2.71 57.33 10.74
N PHE A 499 -3.69 56.50 10.37
CA PHE A 499 -4.79 56.91 9.50
C PHE A 499 -5.65 58.02 10.12
N ALA A 500 -5.93 57.95 11.42
CA ALA A 500 -6.67 58.99 12.13
C ALA A 500 -5.89 60.32 12.16
N ALA A 501 -4.59 60.27 12.48
CA ALA A 501 -3.73 61.44 12.49
C ALA A 501 -3.66 62.14 11.12
N LEU A 502 -3.68 61.38 10.03
CA LEU A 502 -3.70 61.93 8.67
C LEU A 502 -5.06 62.50 8.24
N ARG A 503 -6.17 61.88 8.67
CA ARG A 503 -7.52 62.38 8.37
C ARG A 503 -7.75 63.74 9.03
N ASP A 504 -7.46 63.84 10.32
CA ASP A 504 -7.58 65.08 11.10
C ASP A 504 -6.78 66.23 10.46
N ALA A 505 -5.66 65.90 9.81
CA ALA A 505 -4.72 66.83 9.21
C ALA A 505 -5.21 67.46 7.88
N ASN A 506 -6.11 66.80 7.14
CA ASN A 506 -6.56 67.24 5.82
C ASN A 506 -7.95 67.90 5.80
N ASP A 507 -8.78 67.71 6.83
CA ASP A 507 -10.18 68.16 6.82
C ASP A 507 -10.37 69.66 7.12
N ASN A 508 -9.34 70.40 7.57
CA ASN A 508 -9.48 71.80 8.03
C ASN A 508 -8.40 72.75 7.50
N GLU A 509 -8.74 74.04 7.33
CA GLU A 509 -7.75 75.11 7.30
C GLU A 509 -7.18 75.30 8.72
N MET A 510 -5.86 75.11 8.85
CA MET A 510 -5.21 75.02 10.16
C MET A 510 -4.36 76.24 10.46
N THR A 511 -4.43 76.68 11.72
CA THR A 511 -3.46 77.64 12.28
C THR A 511 -2.10 76.96 12.48
N THR A 512 -1.01 77.74 12.46
CA THR A 512 0.38 77.24 12.70
C THR A 512 0.54 76.32 13.93
N PRO A 513 -0.06 76.59 15.12
CA PRO A 513 0.04 75.67 16.25
C PRO A 513 -0.70 74.35 16.02
N GLN A 514 -1.85 74.35 15.33
CA GLN A 514 -2.59 73.13 14.99
C GLN A 514 -1.80 72.26 14.02
N VAL A 515 -1.19 72.86 12.99
CA VAL A 515 -0.31 72.14 12.05
C VAL A 515 0.87 71.49 12.79
N THR A 516 1.50 72.23 13.71
CA THR A 516 2.62 71.72 14.52
C THR A 516 2.20 70.48 15.33
N GLU A 517 1.00 70.51 15.90
CA GLU A 517 0.45 69.39 16.67
C GLU A 517 0.10 68.18 15.78
N CYS A 518 -0.46 68.40 14.59
CA CYS A 518 -0.72 67.34 13.62
C CYS A 518 0.56 66.60 13.19
N PHE A 519 1.65 67.32 12.90
CA PHE A 519 2.94 66.70 12.59
C PHE A 519 3.49 65.87 13.77
N LYS A 520 3.41 66.39 15.00
CA LYS A 520 3.85 65.64 16.19
C LYS A 520 3.02 64.38 16.41
N ARG A 521 1.69 64.48 16.28
CA ARG A 521 0.78 63.34 16.41
C ARG A 521 1.04 62.27 15.35
N PHE A 522 1.26 62.68 14.09
CA PHE A 522 1.64 61.77 13.02
C PHE A 522 2.96 61.07 13.32
N ASN A 523 4.02 61.83 13.67
CA ASN A 523 5.34 61.26 13.95
C ASN A 523 5.27 60.21 15.07
N SER A 524 4.62 60.55 16.19
CA SER A 524 4.45 59.62 17.32
C SER A 524 3.66 58.38 16.92
N SER A 525 2.54 58.55 16.19
CA SER A 525 1.70 57.42 15.79
C SER A 525 2.42 56.49 14.80
N PHE A 526 3.22 57.05 13.88
CA PHE A 526 3.99 56.30 12.90
C PHE A 526 5.17 55.56 13.55
N GLU A 527 5.93 56.22 14.42
CA GLU A 527 7.03 55.60 15.18
C GLU A 527 6.52 54.45 16.06
N ASP A 528 5.41 54.66 16.77
CA ASP A 528 4.79 53.63 17.60
C ASP A 528 4.36 52.41 16.74
N ALA A 529 3.67 52.66 15.61
CA ALA A 529 3.23 51.59 14.72
C ALA A 529 4.43 50.84 14.12
N TYR A 530 5.45 51.55 13.65
CA TYR A 530 6.65 50.97 13.07
C TYR A 530 7.42 50.12 14.09
N ASN A 531 7.72 50.68 15.27
CA ASN A 531 8.49 49.99 16.31
C ASN A 531 7.78 48.73 16.83
N ASN A 532 6.45 48.79 16.99
CA ASN A 532 5.67 47.62 17.41
C ASN A 532 5.72 46.51 16.37
N GLN A 533 5.74 46.85 15.08
CA GLN A 533 5.65 45.90 13.96
C GLN A 533 6.99 45.49 13.36
N ALA A 534 8.10 46.14 13.76
CA ALA A 534 9.44 45.87 13.21
C ALA A 534 9.91 44.42 13.40
N THR A 535 9.44 43.76 14.47
CA THR A 535 9.77 42.35 14.77
C THR A 535 8.79 41.36 14.16
N TRP A 536 7.72 41.82 13.52
CA TRP A 536 6.69 40.95 12.95
C TRP A 536 7.17 40.33 11.65
N VAL A 537 6.58 39.19 11.28
CA VAL A 537 7.00 38.38 10.14
C VAL A 537 5.82 38.13 9.23
N VAL A 538 6.00 38.32 7.93
CA VAL A 538 5.14 37.71 6.91
C VAL A 538 6.00 36.79 6.05
N SER A 539 5.73 35.48 6.14
CA SER A 539 6.59 34.45 5.53
C SER A 539 6.47 34.42 4.01
N ASP A 540 5.26 34.57 3.47
CA ASP A 540 5.01 34.59 2.03
C ASP A 540 5.40 35.96 1.44
N SER A 541 6.26 35.95 0.42
CA SER A 541 6.77 37.20 -0.17
C SER A 541 5.69 37.98 -0.89
N LYS A 542 4.80 37.31 -1.64
CA LYS A 542 3.74 37.99 -2.40
C LYS A 542 2.74 38.66 -1.47
N LEU A 543 2.33 37.97 -0.41
CA LEU A 543 1.47 38.54 0.63
C LEU A 543 2.15 39.71 1.34
N ARG A 544 3.43 39.56 1.71
CA ARG A 544 4.21 40.62 2.36
C ARG A 544 4.29 41.86 1.50
N ASP A 545 4.63 41.71 0.22
CA ASP A 545 4.78 42.82 -0.71
C ASP A 545 3.42 43.49 -0.98
N HIS A 546 2.35 42.70 -1.11
CA HIS A 546 0.99 43.22 -1.23
C HIS A 546 0.58 44.09 -0.04
N ILE A 547 0.81 43.62 1.19
CA ILE A 547 0.54 44.37 2.42
C ILE A 547 1.34 45.68 2.45
N LYS A 548 2.65 45.62 2.14
CA LYS A 548 3.52 46.80 2.11
C LYS A 548 3.03 47.86 1.13
N VAL A 549 2.73 47.44 -0.11
CA VAL A 549 2.22 48.34 -1.16
C VAL A 549 0.86 48.93 -0.75
N SER A 550 -0.03 48.11 -0.19
CA SER A 550 -1.35 48.56 0.27
C SER A 550 -1.23 49.62 1.37
N VAL A 551 -0.43 49.38 2.42
CA VAL A 551 -0.19 50.34 3.50
C VAL A 551 0.45 51.62 2.96
N ALA A 552 1.50 51.51 2.14
CA ALA A 552 2.17 52.66 1.55
C ALA A 552 1.21 53.50 0.67
N SER A 553 0.37 52.85 -0.12
CA SER A 553 -0.62 53.53 -0.98
C SER A 553 -1.65 54.34 -0.18
N LYS A 554 -1.94 53.94 1.06
CA LYS A 554 -2.91 54.62 1.95
C LYS A 554 -2.26 55.75 2.76
N ILE A 555 -0.98 55.63 3.10
CA ILE A 555 -0.26 56.59 3.97
C ILE A 555 0.47 57.66 3.14
N VAL A 556 1.28 57.24 2.17
CA VAL A 556 2.27 58.12 1.51
C VAL A 556 1.61 59.25 0.71
N PRO A 557 0.57 59.02 -0.12
CA PRO A 557 -0.05 60.10 -0.89
C PRO A 557 -0.70 61.17 0.01
N VAL A 558 -1.43 60.73 1.03
CA VAL A 558 -2.13 61.60 1.99
C VAL A 558 -1.14 62.42 2.80
N TYR A 559 -0.06 61.79 3.29
CA TYR A 559 1.00 62.50 3.99
C TYR A 559 1.76 63.46 3.08
N ARG A 560 2.02 63.09 1.82
CA ARG A 560 2.71 63.94 0.84
C ARG A 560 1.94 65.23 0.56
N GLU A 561 0.62 65.15 0.44
CA GLU A 561 -0.26 66.31 0.29
C GLU A 561 -0.19 67.22 1.53
N PHE A 562 -0.39 66.65 2.73
CA PHE A 562 -0.29 67.37 4.00
C PHE A 562 1.07 68.05 4.17
N TYR A 563 2.15 67.31 3.88
CA TYR A 563 3.53 67.78 3.93
C TYR A 563 3.74 68.94 2.96
N GLY A 564 3.31 68.82 1.71
CA GLY A 564 3.43 69.88 0.70
C GLY A 564 2.71 71.16 1.11
N LYS A 565 1.48 71.05 1.62
CA LYS A 565 0.63 72.18 2.00
C LYS A 565 1.18 72.97 3.20
N TYR A 566 1.74 72.28 4.20
CA TYR A 566 2.00 72.90 5.49
C TYR A 566 3.46 72.92 5.95
N ARG A 567 4.39 72.24 5.26
CA ARG A 567 5.82 72.22 5.65
C ARG A 567 6.37 73.63 5.86
N GLN A 568 6.19 74.52 4.87
CA GLN A 568 6.76 75.88 4.89
C GLN A 568 6.27 76.74 6.06
N VAL A 569 5.07 76.44 6.59
CA VAL A 569 4.48 77.13 7.74
C VAL A 569 5.20 76.81 9.05
N VAL A 570 5.89 75.66 9.11
CA VAL A 570 6.47 75.09 10.34
C VAL A 570 8.00 75.03 10.30
N VAL A 571 8.65 75.32 9.15
CA VAL A 571 10.12 75.34 8.96
C VAL A 571 10.88 76.17 10.02
N ARG A 572 10.23 77.16 10.64
CA ARG A 572 10.84 78.01 11.69
C ARG A 572 11.01 77.33 13.06
N LYS A 573 10.55 76.09 13.24
CA LYS A 573 10.73 75.28 14.46
C LYS A 573 11.47 73.99 14.13
N GLU A 574 12.75 73.91 14.50
CA GLU A 574 13.55 72.70 14.33
C GLU A 574 12.89 71.49 15.02
N GLY A 575 12.90 70.33 14.35
CA GLY A 575 12.46 69.06 14.93
C GLY A 575 10.96 68.73 14.88
N VAL A 576 10.11 69.57 14.29
CA VAL A 576 8.65 69.28 14.18
C VAL A 576 8.33 68.31 13.04
N VAL A 577 9.04 68.41 11.91
CA VAL A 577 8.86 67.54 10.75
C VAL A 577 10.00 66.53 10.75
N ARG A 578 9.71 65.26 11.08
CA ARG A 578 10.72 64.19 11.23
C ARG A 578 10.90 63.31 9.99
N PHE A 579 9.85 63.12 9.21
CA PHE A 579 9.85 62.21 8.06
C PHE A 579 9.61 62.99 6.77
N ALA A 580 10.44 62.81 5.75
CA ALA A 580 10.06 63.21 4.40
C ALA A 580 9.10 62.16 3.81
N PRO A 581 8.20 62.53 2.89
CA PRO A 581 7.29 61.58 2.25
C PRO A 581 8.01 60.40 1.57
N ASP A 582 9.22 60.62 1.04
CA ASP A 582 10.01 59.58 0.39
C ASP A 582 10.68 58.63 1.40
N ASP A 583 10.99 59.11 2.61
CA ASP A 583 11.55 58.29 3.69
C ASP A 583 10.53 57.27 4.21
N LEU A 584 9.23 57.65 4.27
CA LEU A 584 8.16 56.76 4.72
C LEU A 584 8.07 55.49 3.86
N GLY A 585 8.30 55.60 2.55
CA GLY A 585 8.32 54.45 1.65
C GLY A 585 9.43 53.46 1.99
N ASN A 586 10.61 53.95 2.36
CA ASN A 586 11.74 53.12 2.76
C ASN A 586 11.46 52.39 4.08
N TYR A 587 10.96 53.10 5.10
CA TYR A 587 10.58 52.47 6.37
C TYR A 587 9.54 51.37 6.19
N LEU A 588 8.47 51.62 5.43
CA LEU A 588 7.44 50.61 5.18
C LEU A 588 7.98 49.40 4.40
N SER A 589 8.97 49.62 3.54
CA SER A 589 9.63 48.57 2.77
C SER A 589 10.45 47.62 3.65
N ASP A 590 10.94 48.08 4.81
CA ASP A 590 11.75 47.29 5.74
C ASP A 590 10.95 46.48 6.76
N LEU A 591 9.62 46.64 6.80
CA LEU A 591 8.77 45.93 7.76
C LEU A 591 8.55 44.44 7.40
N LEU A 592 8.06 43.67 8.38
CA LEU A 592 7.53 42.31 8.21
C LEU A 592 8.55 41.23 7.80
N PHE A 593 9.85 41.50 7.95
CA PHE A 593 10.91 40.51 7.68
C PHE A 593 11.36 39.72 8.91
N GLY A 594 11.01 40.14 10.14
CA GLY A 594 11.39 39.48 11.40
C GLY A 594 12.76 39.82 11.95
N THR A 595 13.55 40.63 11.24
CA THR A 595 14.83 41.14 11.74
C THR A 595 14.55 42.38 12.58
N GLY A 596 14.46 42.22 13.90
CA GLY A 596 14.45 43.37 14.80
C GLY A 596 15.74 44.16 14.58
N VAL A 597 15.63 45.38 14.06
CA VAL A 597 16.76 46.32 14.03
C VAL A 597 17.07 46.67 15.49
N SER A 598 18.02 45.95 16.09
CA SER A 598 18.63 46.36 17.34
C SER A 598 19.30 47.71 17.10
N GLY A 599 18.96 48.69 17.94
CA GLY A 599 19.27 50.10 17.77
C GLY A 599 20.67 50.36 17.22
N SER A 600 20.73 50.84 15.98
CA SER A 600 21.94 51.39 15.37
C SER A 600 21.62 52.82 14.96
N ASN A 601 21.94 53.73 15.86
CA ASN A 601 22.10 55.19 15.71
C ASN A 601 21.46 55.83 14.47
N LEU A 602 20.33 56.51 14.73
CA LEU A 602 19.88 57.66 13.97
C LEU A 602 21.01 58.71 13.90
N SER A 603 21.78 58.73 12.82
CA SER A 603 22.64 59.86 12.49
C SER A 603 22.47 60.21 11.02
N LEU A 604 21.96 61.42 10.78
CA LEU A 604 21.82 62.00 9.46
C LEU A 604 23.21 62.18 8.83
N SER A 605 23.48 61.51 7.72
CA SER A 605 24.56 61.88 6.82
C SER A 605 24.07 63.04 5.93
N SER A 606 24.50 64.24 6.26
CA SER A 606 24.40 65.42 5.42
C SER A 606 25.27 65.24 4.18
N SER A 607 24.65 65.24 3.00
CA SER A 607 25.33 65.28 1.72
C SER A 607 25.70 66.72 1.39
N SER A 608 26.99 67.05 1.47
CA SER A 608 27.56 68.24 0.84
C SER A 608 28.37 67.82 -0.38
N SER A 609 27.73 67.98 -1.54
CA SER A 609 28.34 67.88 -2.86
C SER A 609 29.30 69.05 -3.08
N VAL A 610 30.59 68.78 -3.29
CA VAL A 610 31.48 69.71 -3.99
C VAL A 610 32.22 68.95 -5.07
N SER A 611 31.90 69.31 -6.30
CA SER A 611 32.55 68.94 -7.54
C SER A 611 33.96 69.51 -7.62
N SER A 612 34.92 68.69 -8.04
CA SER A 612 36.04 69.17 -8.84
C SER A 612 36.51 68.09 -9.82
N VAL A 613 36.50 68.48 -11.07
CA VAL A 613 36.97 67.75 -12.26
C VAL A 613 38.48 67.91 -12.33
N THR A 614 39.23 66.82 -12.54
CA THR A 614 40.36 66.83 -13.50
C THR A 614 40.79 65.40 -13.87
N SER A 615 41.03 65.27 -15.17
CA SER A 615 41.52 64.17 -15.99
C SER A 615 42.87 63.55 -15.61
N SER A 616 43.06 62.25 -15.88
CA SER A 616 43.90 61.70 -16.97
C SER A 616 44.56 60.35 -16.64
N SER A 617 44.62 59.49 -17.67
CA SER A 617 45.48 58.31 -17.89
C SER A 617 45.49 57.20 -16.81
N GLY A 618 45.09 55.96 -17.05
CA GLY A 618 45.35 55.15 -18.23
C GLY A 618 46.70 54.43 -18.09
N HIS A 619 46.76 53.33 -17.33
CA HIS A 619 47.73 52.25 -17.58
C HIS A 619 47.31 50.92 -16.96
N SER A 620 47.13 49.95 -17.85
CA SER A 620 47.03 48.52 -17.62
C SER A 620 48.30 47.95 -17.00
N ARG A 621 48.17 46.95 -16.13
CA ARG A 621 49.08 45.79 -16.12
C ARG A 621 48.47 44.63 -15.34
N GLY A 622 48.10 43.59 -16.09
CA GLY A 622 48.03 42.24 -15.55
C GLY A 622 49.45 41.73 -15.22
N GLY A 623 49.53 40.86 -14.23
CA GLY A 623 50.76 40.21 -13.80
C GLY A 623 50.41 38.95 -13.01
N ARG A 624 50.76 37.81 -13.59
CA ARG A 624 50.49 36.43 -13.19
C ARG A 624 51.55 35.92 -12.20
N SER A 625 51.25 34.76 -11.59
CA SER A 625 52.15 33.80 -10.92
C SER A 625 52.51 34.14 -9.46
N ARG A 626 52.20 33.28 -8.48
CA ARG A 626 52.51 31.85 -8.35
C ARG A 626 51.41 31.08 -7.66
#